data_AF-A0A1D2ME25-F1
#
_entry.id   AF-A0A1D2ME25-F1
#
_cell.length_a   1.000
_cell.length_b   1.000
_cell.length_c   1.000
_cell.angle_alpha   90.00
_cell.angle_beta   90.00
_cell.angle_gamma   90.00
#
_symmetry.space_group_name_H-M   'P 1'
#
loop_
_entity.id
_entity.type
_entity.pdbx_description
1 polymer ?
#
loop_
_entity_poly.entity_id
_entity_poly.type
_entity_poly.pdbx_seq_one_letter_code
_entity_poly.pdbx_strand_id
1 'polypeptide(L)'
;MESNRILLPSEELFNKLTREIEYPSSTIAYVKKLLMTDEEEDEGICAATSIKVSLVCPLSKVRMTYPCKAKTCKHVQCFDAKQFCMLNAVKPLVKCPVCNQRVTPEDFQIDGFLIQVIWEFSNDSSVQEINLLSDGSWEPVHVKEIAPSRPAATIKNPCRCNKPQKEKKRVTFQLDSNDSSYTRFVAGLAQARRRRINNSSMIRPVAQESGTNRTDSNDHDTTEIIDLTGGRLNVAFML
;
A
#
# COMPACT_ATOMS: atom_id res chain seq x y z
N MET A 1 34.27 -5.35 -17.47
CA MET A 1 34.58 -4.67 -16.20
C MET A 1 33.28 -4.56 -15.44
N GLU A 2 32.98 -5.59 -14.65
CA GLU A 2 31.82 -5.59 -13.75
C GLU A 2 32.10 -4.54 -12.67
N SER A 3 31.46 -3.37 -12.79
CA SER A 3 31.56 -2.33 -11.76
C SER A 3 31.03 -2.93 -10.45
N ASN A 4 31.87 -2.94 -9.41
CA ASN A 4 31.52 -3.33 -8.04
C ASN A 4 30.40 -2.40 -7.53
N ARG A 5 29.15 -2.72 -7.90
CA ARG A 5 27.97 -2.07 -7.36
C ARG A 5 27.72 -2.65 -5.98
N ILE A 6 28.08 -1.88 -4.95
CA ILE A 6 27.70 -2.17 -3.58
C ILE A 6 26.18 -2.25 -3.53
N LEU A 7 25.65 -3.43 -3.22
CA LEU A 7 24.22 -3.63 -3.02
C LEU A 7 23.82 -2.94 -1.72
N LEU A 8 22.94 -1.95 -1.81
CA LEU A 8 22.37 -1.33 -0.61
C LEU A 8 21.47 -2.34 0.13
N PRO A 9 21.53 -2.40 1.46
CA PRO A 9 20.55 -3.13 2.26
C PRO A 9 19.12 -2.72 1.92
N SER A 10 18.18 -3.65 2.00
CA SER A 10 16.77 -3.43 1.64
C SER A 10 16.15 -2.26 2.42
N GLU A 11 16.51 -2.10 3.70
CA GLU A 11 16.01 -1.02 4.54
C GLU A 11 16.55 0.36 4.13
N GLU A 12 17.83 0.46 3.77
CA GLU A 12 18.43 1.72 3.34
C GLU A 12 17.83 2.19 2.01
N LEU A 13 17.70 1.28 1.04
CA LEU A 13 17.05 1.55 -0.23
C LEU A 13 15.58 1.97 -0.01
N PHE A 14 14.86 1.29 0.89
CA PHE A 14 13.48 1.64 1.19
C PHE A 14 13.35 3.00 1.87
N ASN A 15 14.25 3.35 2.78
CA ASN A 15 14.29 4.66 3.43
C ASN A 15 14.55 5.78 2.42
N LYS A 16 15.44 5.55 1.45
CA LYS A 16 15.64 6.45 0.30
C LYS A 16 14.35 6.63 -0.50
N LEU A 17 13.69 5.54 -0.90
CA LEU A 17 12.45 5.62 -1.69
C LEU A 17 11.33 6.38 -0.97
N THR A 18 11.23 6.28 0.36
CA THR A 18 10.23 7.05 1.11
C THR A 18 10.51 8.54 1.22
N ARG A 19 11.67 9.01 0.76
CA ARG A 19 11.99 10.42 0.58
C ARG A 19 11.72 10.89 -0.85
N GLU A 20 11.63 9.96 -1.81
CA GLU A 20 11.37 10.19 -3.23
C GLU A 20 9.88 9.93 -3.55
N ILE A 21 9.00 10.75 -2.99
CA ILE A 21 7.55 10.66 -3.25
C ILE A 21 7.18 11.65 -4.35
N GLU A 22 6.56 11.14 -5.41
CA GLU A 22 6.04 11.93 -6.51
C GLU A 22 4.66 12.53 -6.19
N TYR A 23 4.41 13.75 -6.67
CA TYR A 23 3.13 14.42 -6.50
C TYR A 23 2.04 13.81 -7.41
N PRO A 24 0.75 13.87 -7.01
CA PRO A 24 -0.32 13.26 -7.79
C PRO A 24 -0.50 13.91 -9.17
N SER A 25 -0.15 15.21 -9.28
CA SER A 25 -0.17 15.96 -10.53
C SER A 25 0.64 15.29 -11.63
N SER A 26 1.76 14.65 -11.32
CA SER A 26 2.58 13.94 -12.30
C SER A 26 1.80 12.79 -12.93
N THR A 27 1.17 11.94 -12.11
CA THR A 27 0.38 10.80 -12.58
C THR A 27 -0.85 11.26 -13.35
N ILE A 28 -1.53 12.30 -12.87
CA ILE A 28 -2.70 12.89 -13.55
C ILE A 28 -2.30 13.47 -14.92
N ALA A 29 -1.22 14.26 -14.99
CA ALA A 29 -0.73 14.82 -16.25
C ALA A 29 -0.31 13.72 -17.24
N TYR A 30 0.34 12.68 -16.74
CA TYR A 30 0.73 11.53 -17.55
C TYR A 30 -0.49 10.78 -18.11
N VAL A 31 -1.48 10.49 -17.28
CA VAL A 31 -2.73 9.81 -17.71
C VAL A 31 -3.51 10.68 -18.69
N LYS A 32 -3.62 11.99 -18.43
CA LYS A 32 -4.24 12.93 -19.37
C LYS A 32 -3.58 12.85 -20.74
N LYS A 33 -2.24 12.87 -20.79
CA LYS A 33 -1.49 12.72 -22.05
C LYS A 33 -1.74 11.38 -22.73
N LEU A 34 -1.84 10.29 -21.97
CA LEU A 34 -2.10 8.96 -22.54
C LEU A 34 -3.50 8.81 -23.12
N LEU A 35 -4.50 9.48 -22.54
CA LEU A 35 -5.90 9.32 -22.93
C LEU A 35 -6.39 10.40 -23.91
N MET A 36 -5.68 11.53 -24.02
CA MET A 36 -6.06 12.68 -24.84
C MET A 36 -5.10 12.88 -26.03
N THR A 37 -4.57 11.81 -26.62
CA THR A 37 -3.72 11.91 -27.82
C THR A 37 -4.52 12.50 -28.98
N ASP A 38 -4.00 13.56 -29.59
CA ASP A 38 -4.69 14.41 -30.57
C ASP A 38 -5.28 13.61 -31.74
N GLU A 39 -6.47 14.02 -32.16
CA GLU A 39 -7.35 13.44 -33.18
C GLU A 39 -6.79 13.49 -34.63
N GLU A 40 -5.46 13.51 -34.84
CA GLU A 40 -4.87 13.74 -36.17
C GLU A 40 -4.23 12.51 -36.84
N GLU A 41 -4.23 11.33 -36.22
CA GLU A 41 -3.87 10.09 -36.92
C GLU A 41 -5.12 9.21 -37.08
N ASP A 42 -5.77 9.38 -38.24
CA ASP A 42 -6.69 8.42 -38.85
C ASP A 42 -6.15 7.00 -38.68
N GLU A 43 -6.77 6.20 -37.81
CA GLU A 43 -7.20 4.82 -38.04
C GLU A 43 -7.72 4.20 -36.72
N GLY A 44 -9.04 4.29 -36.50
CA GLY A 44 -9.86 3.20 -35.93
C GLY A 44 -9.45 2.49 -34.63
N ILE A 45 -8.60 3.07 -33.77
CA ILE A 45 -8.11 2.41 -32.55
C ILE A 45 -8.70 3.10 -31.32
N CYS A 46 -9.33 2.29 -30.46
CA CYS A 46 -10.20 2.70 -29.37
C CYS A 46 -9.69 3.89 -28.55
N ALA A 47 -10.44 5.00 -28.55
CA ALA A 47 -10.31 6.09 -27.59
C ALA A 47 -10.61 5.56 -26.18
N ALA A 48 -9.62 4.97 -25.53
CA ALA A 48 -9.74 4.52 -24.16
C ALA A 48 -10.13 5.72 -23.30
N THR A 49 -11.25 5.63 -22.58
CA THR A 49 -11.73 6.71 -21.71
C THR A 49 -11.14 6.63 -20.29
N SER A 50 -10.49 5.51 -19.97
CA SER A 50 -9.85 5.26 -18.69
C SER A 50 -8.73 4.24 -18.80
N ILE A 51 -7.82 4.26 -17.83
CA ILE A 51 -6.77 3.27 -17.62
C ILE A 51 -7.15 2.42 -16.43
N LYS A 52 -7.26 1.11 -16.62
CA LYS A 52 -7.43 0.18 -15.50
C LYS A 52 -6.11 0.02 -14.76
N VAL A 53 -6.11 0.19 -13.44
CA VAL A 53 -4.93 0.06 -12.58
C VAL A 53 -5.23 -0.89 -11.42
N SER A 54 -4.36 -1.86 -11.20
CA SER A 54 -4.47 -2.75 -10.04
C SER A 54 -3.81 -2.13 -8.81
N LEU A 55 -4.50 -2.21 -7.67
CA LEU A 55 -4.00 -1.88 -6.34
C LEU A 55 -3.23 -3.05 -5.71
N VAL A 56 -3.21 -4.21 -6.38
CA VAL A 56 -2.45 -5.40 -6.00
C VAL A 56 -1.08 -5.36 -6.68
N CYS A 57 -0.05 -5.64 -5.90
CA CYS A 57 1.32 -5.65 -6.38
C CYS A 57 1.55 -6.83 -7.35
N PRO A 58 2.08 -6.60 -8.56
CA PRO A 58 2.37 -7.69 -9.49
C PRO A 58 3.49 -8.62 -9.00
N LEU A 59 4.35 -8.16 -8.08
CA LEU A 59 5.48 -8.91 -7.54
C LEU A 59 5.08 -9.80 -6.35
N SER A 60 4.39 -9.24 -5.37
CA SER A 60 4.04 -9.94 -4.13
C SER A 60 2.64 -10.54 -4.14
N LYS A 61 1.80 -10.21 -5.14
CA LYS A 61 0.39 -10.62 -5.24
C LYS A 61 -0.48 -10.20 -4.06
N VAL A 62 0.00 -9.25 -3.25
CA VAL A 62 -0.75 -8.65 -2.14
C VAL A 62 -1.00 -7.17 -2.42
N ARG A 63 -1.99 -6.58 -1.74
CA ARG A 63 -2.30 -5.16 -1.85
C ARG A 63 -1.05 -4.31 -1.59
N MET A 64 -0.77 -3.38 -2.49
CA MET A 64 0.35 -2.45 -2.33
C MET A 64 0.16 -1.61 -1.07
N THR A 65 1.28 -1.31 -0.43
CA THR A 65 1.38 -0.36 0.68
C THR A 65 2.17 0.88 0.25
N TYR A 66 3.23 0.66 -0.55
CA TYR A 66 4.09 1.71 -1.08
C TYR A 66 4.19 1.52 -2.60
N PRO A 67 3.20 2.00 -3.39
CA PRO A 67 3.27 1.92 -4.84
C PRO A 67 4.50 2.69 -5.33
N CYS A 68 5.37 2.02 -6.07
CA CYS A 68 6.52 2.61 -6.70
C CYS A 68 6.67 2.14 -8.14
N LYS A 69 7.33 2.98 -8.93
CA LYS A 69 7.77 2.69 -10.29
C LYS A 69 8.96 3.57 -10.64
N ALA A 70 9.66 3.27 -11.74
CA ALA A 70 10.72 4.14 -12.21
C ALA A 70 10.15 5.39 -12.89
N LYS A 71 10.82 6.54 -12.74
CA LYS A 71 10.55 7.82 -13.43
C LYS A 71 10.44 7.64 -14.95
N THR A 72 11.21 6.69 -15.49
CA THR A 72 11.31 6.40 -16.93
C THR A 72 10.21 5.45 -17.46
N CYS A 73 9.43 4.83 -16.57
CA CYS A 73 8.39 3.87 -16.95
C CYS A 73 7.22 4.53 -17.71
N LYS A 74 6.86 3.94 -18.86
CA LYS A 74 5.71 4.35 -19.69
C LYS A 74 4.43 3.56 -19.37
N HIS A 75 4.23 3.22 -18.10
CA HIS A 75 3.01 2.59 -17.60
C HIS A 75 2.55 3.27 -16.31
N VAL A 76 1.26 3.18 -16.00
CA VAL A 76 0.70 3.68 -14.74
C VAL A 76 0.83 2.64 -13.62
N GLN A 77 0.76 1.34 -13.94
CA GLN A 77 0.79 0.27 -12.96
C GLN A 77 2.05 0.33 -12.07
N CYS A 78 1.87 0.42 -10.76
CA CYS A 78 2.97 0.36 -9.80
C CYS A 78 3.17 -1.06 -9.24
N PHE A 79 4.28 -1.24 -8.51
CA PHE A 79 4.53 -2.38 -7.66
C PHE A 79 4.93 -1.92 -6.25
N ASP A 80 5.00 -2.82 -5.28
CA ASP A 80 5.30 -2.44 -3.89
C ASP A 80 6.80 -2.23 -3.66
N ALA A 81 7.15 -1.08 -3.08
CA ALA A 81 8.53 -0.68 -2.81
C ALA A 81 9.24 -1.62 -1.83
N LYS A 82 8.54 -2.15 -0.80
CA LYS A 82 9.17 -3.11 0.12
C LYS A 82 9.54 -4.39 -0.62
N GLN A 83 8.61 -4.91 -1.43
CA GLN A 83 8.88 -6.10 -2.24
C GLN A 83 10.04 -5.87 -3.21
N PHE A 84 10.07 -4.71 -3.86
CA PHE A 84 11.18 -4.31 -4.72
C PHE A 84 12.52 -4.29 -3.97
N CYS A 85 12.59 -3.64 -2.80
CA CYS A 85 13.83 -3.55 -2.02
C CYS A 85 14.33 -4.92 -1.56
N MET A 86 13.43 -5.82 -1.15
CA MET A 86 13.79 -7.20 -0.80
C MET A 86 14.37 -7.96 -2.00
N LEU A 87 13.75 -7.84 -3.18
CA LEU A 87 14.25 -8.47 -4.39
C LEU A 87 15.60 -7.89 -4.82
N ASN A 88 15.76 -6.56 -4.74
CA ASN A 88 17.00 -5.88 -5.13
C ASN A 88 18.19 -6.28 -4.25
N ALA A 89 17.94 -6.50 -2.95
CA ALA A 89 18.96 -6.99 -2.01
C ALA A 89 19.44 -8.42 -2.35
N VAL A 90 18.58 -9.26 -2.92
CA VAL A 90 18.96 -10.61 -3.39
C VAL A 90 19.64 -10.55 -4.75
N LYS A 91 19.02 -9.83 -5.69
CA LYS A 91 19.51 -9.64 -7.05
C LYS A 91 19.10 -8.26 -7.56
N PRO A 92 20.07 -7.38 -7.88
CA PRO A 92 19.73 -6.04 -8.33
C PRO A 92 18.94 -6.08 -9.64
N LEU A 93 17.80 -5.40 -9.64
CA LEU A 93 16.94 -5.31 -10.82
C LEU A 93 17.52 -4.29 -11.79
N VAL A 94 17.87 -4.76 -12.98
CA VAL A 94 18.35 -3.94 -14.10
C VAL A 94 17.24 -3.62 -15.11
N LYS A 95 16.06 -4.21 -14.93
CA LYS A 95 14.87 -4.00 -15.75
C LYS A 95 13.64 -3.88 -14.87
N CYS A 96 12.69 -3.03 -15.26
CA CYS A 96 11.41 -2.90 -14.60
C CYS A 96 10.62 -4.21 -14.71
N PRO A 97 10.04 -4.75 -13.62
CA PRO A 97 9.27 -5.99 -13.67
C PRO A 97 7.91 -5.87 -14.37
N VAL A 98 7.45 -4.65 -14.68
CA VAL A 98 6.18 -4.41 -15.36
C VAL A 98 6.39 -4.23 -16.86
N CYS A 99 7.34 -3.38 -17.27
CA CYS A 99 7.53 -3.03 -18.68
C CYS A 99 8.89 -3.42 -19.27
N ASN A 100 9.76 -4.09 -18.50
CA ASN A 100 11.08 -4.54 -18.95
C ASN A 100 12.07 -3.42 -19.38
N GLN A 101 11.71 -2.14 -19.17
CA GLN A 101 12.59 -0.99 -19.41
C GLN A 101 13.84 -1.07 -18.53
N ARG A 102 15.02 -0.70 -19.05
CA ARG A 102 16.24 -0.59 -18.24
C ARG A 102 16.08 0.47 -17.15
N VAL A 103 16.53 0.14 -15.95
CA VAL A 103 16.37 0.96 -14.74
C VAL A 103 17.57 0.79 -13.81
N THR A 104 17.81 1.78 -12.96
CA THR A 104 18.70 1.71 -11.79
C THR A 104 17.90 1.98 -10.51
N PRO A 105 18.42 1.60 -9.32
CA PRO A 105 17.75 1.88 -8.05
C PRO A 105 17.39 3.36 -7.82
N GLU A 106 18.13 4.28 -8.42
CA GLU A 106 17.93 5.73 -8.36
C GLU A 106 16.73 6.22 -9.18
N ASP A 107 16.29 5.45 -10.17
CA ASP A 107 15.18 5.84 -11.04
C ASP A 107 13.83 5.70 -10.33
N PHE A 108 13.76 4.94 -9.24
CA PHE A 108 12.51 4.59 -8.58
C PHE A 108 12.02 5.69 -7.64
N GLN A 109 10.71 5.93 -7.70
CA GLN A 109 9.99 6.84 -6.84
C GLN A 109 8.67 6.23 -6.42
N ILE A 110 8.15 6.70 -5.30
CA ILE A 110 6.83 6.33 -4.80
C ILE A 110 5.77 7.18 -5.50
N ASP A 111 4.75 6.54 -6.05
CA ASP A 111 3.63 7.22 -6.70
C ASP A 111 2.65 7.72 -5.62
N GLY A 112 2.64 9.03 -5.41
CA GLY A 112 1.81 9.63 -4.37
C GLY A 112 0.31 9.62 -4.70
N PHE A 113 -0.08 9.64 -5.98
CA PHE A 113 -1.47 9.48 -6.40
C PHE A 113 -2.00 8.11 -5.95
N LEU A 114 -1.28 7.03 -6.29
CA LEU A 114 -1.70 5.69 -5.91
C LEU A 114 -1.62 5.46 -4.39
N ILE A 115 -0.73 6.14 -3.65
CA ILE A 115 -0.81 6.10 -2.18
C ILE A 115 -2.17 6.60 -1.69
N GLN A 116 -2.64 7.73 -2.21
CA GLN A 116 -3.93 8.30 -1.79
C GLN A 116 -5.07 7.34 -2.10
N VAL A 117 -5.11 6.77 -3.31
CA VAL A 117 -6.15 5.80 -3.69
C VAL A 117 -6.10 4.56 -2.80
N ILE A 118 -4.91 4.00 -2.56
CA ILE A 118 -4.74 2.83 -1.68
C ILE A 118 -5.17 3.13 -0.25
N TRP A 119 -4.99 4.38 0.21
CA TRP A 119 -5.38 4.82 1.55
C TRP A 119 -6.89 4.99 1.69
N GLU A 120 -7.57 5.53 0.67
CA GLU A 120 -9.04 5.68 0.64
C GLU A 120 -9.74 4.33 0.85
N PHE A 121 -9.17 3.28 0.28
CA PHE A 121 -9.62 1.90 0.43
C PHE A 121 -8.93 1.13 1.56
N SER A 122 -8.38 1.82 2.57
CA SER A 122 -7.70 1.14 3.68
C SER A 122 -8.62 0.25 4.52
N ASN A 123 -9.92 0.55 4.54
CA ASN A 123 -10.95 -0.22 5.24
C ASN A 123 -11.79 -1.13 4.31
N ASP A 124 -11.51 -1.13 3.01
CA ASP A 124 -12.20 -1.95 2.02
C ASP A 124 -11.19 -2.71 1.17
N SER A 125 -10.91 -3.95 1.58
CA SER A 125 -9.99 -4.84 0.89
C SER A 125 -10.58 -5.48 -0.37
N SER A 126 -11.89 -5.34 -0.60
CA SER A 126 -12.57 -5.96 -1.76
C SER A 126 -12.22 -5.26 -3.07
N VAL A 127 -11.92 -3.96 -3.03
CA VAL A 127 -11.53 -3.17 -4.20
C VAL A 127 -10.07 -3.44 -4.56
N GLN A 128 -9.83 -4.21 -5.61
CA GLN A 128 -8.48 -4.54 -6.07
C GLN A 128 -8.02 -3.75 -7.29
N GLU A 129 -8.96 -3.10 -8.00
CA GLU A 129 -8.69 -2.39 -9.25
C GLU A 129 -9.50 -1.10 -9.30
N ILE A 130 -8.99 -0.11 -10.03
CA ILE A 130 -9.68 1.14 -10.33
C ILE A 130 -9.66 1.41 -11.84
N ASN A 131 -10.66 2.10 -12.36
CA ASN A 131 -10.58 2.79 -13.65
C ASN A 131 -10.16 4.23 -13.37
N LEU A 132 -9.03 4.66 -13.93
CA LEU A 132 -8.47 6.00 -13.80
C LEU A 132 -8.75 6.82 -15.05
N LEU A 133 -9.42 7.97 -14.89
CA LEU A 133 -9.86 8.83 -15.99
C LEU A 133 -8.83 9.94 -16.30
N SER A 134 -9.00 10.60 -17.44
CA SER A 134 -8.09 11.64 -17.95
C SER A 134 -8.00 12.90 -17.09
N ASP A 135 -9.03 13.19 -16.29
CA ASP A 135 -9.06 14.31 -15.35
C ASP A 135 -8.44 13.95 -13.98
N GLY A 136 -7.96 12.71 -13.81
CA GLY A 136 -7.41 12.19 -12.56
C GLY A 136 -8.47 11.65 -11.60
N SER A 137 -9.75 11.77 -11.93
CA SER A 137 -10.79 11.06 -11.18
C SER A 137 -10.69 9.56 -11.41
N TRP A 138 -11.20 8.78 -10.46
CA TRP A 138 -11.13 7.31 -10.53
C TRP A 138 -12.38 6.68 -9.95
N GLU A 139 -12.68 5.47 -10.40
CA GLU A 139 -13.77 4.65 -9.87
C GLU A 139 -13.30 3.22 -9.57
N PRO A 140 -13.76 2.61 -8.46
CA PRO A 140 -13.47 1.21 -8.15
C PRO A 140 -14.11 0.26 -9.17
N VAL A 141 -13.31 -0.70 -9.66
CA VAL A 141 -13.82 -1.81 -10.46
C VAL A 141 -14.43 -2.83 -9.51
N HIS A 142 -15.74 -2.99 -9.60
CA HIS A 142 -16.45 -4.06 -8.90
C HIS A 142 -16.50 -5.27 -9.82
N VAL A 143 -15.92 -6.39 -9.39
CA VAL A 143 -16.13 -7.66 -10.07
C VAL A 143 -17.60 -7.99 -9.92
N LYS A 144 -18.39 -7.82 -10.99
CA LYS A 144 -19.70 -8.45 -11.05
C LYS A 144 -19.43 -9.94 -10.98
N GLU A 145 -19.81 -10.59 -9.89
CA GLU A 145 -19.88 -12.05 -9.88
C GLU A 145 -20.68 -12.48 -11.10
N ILE A 146 -20.03 -13.15 -12.05
CA ILE A 146 -20.72 -13.84 -13.11
C ILE A 146 -21.43 -14.98 -12.39
N ALA A 147 -22.69 -14.76 -12.03
CA ALA A 147 -23.55 -15.83 -11.55
C ALA A 147 -23.44 -16.97 -12.58
N PRO A 148 -23.18 -18.22 -12.15
CA PRO A 148 -23.13 -19.34 -13.09
C PRO A 148 -24.46 -19.37 -13.84
N SER A 149 -24.38 -19.31 -15.17
CA SER A 149 -25.54 -19.34 -16.06
C SER A 149 -26.32 -20.64 -15.85
N ARG A 150 -27.40 -20.58 -15.06
CA ARG A 150 -28.46 -21.61 -15.12
C ARG A 150 -29.24 -21.43 -16.43
N PRO A 151 -29.66 -22.52 -17.09
CA PRO A 151 -30.41 -22.45 -18.34
C PRO A 151 -31.79 -21.82 -18.10
N ALA A 152 -32.25 -21.09 -19.13
CA ALA A 152 -33.41 -20.22 -19.14
C ALA A 152 -34.75 -20.94 -18.88
N ALA A 153 -35.61 -20.33 -18.05
CA ALA A 153 -36.94 -19.82 -18.45
C ALA A 153 -37.85 -19.59 -17.23
N THR A 154 -38.36 -18.36 -17.04
CA THR A 154 -39.80 -18.01 -17.07
C THR A 154 -39.97 -16.59 -16.52
N ILE A 155 -40.52 -15.70 -17.34
CA ILE A 155 -40.88 -14.31 -17.06
C ILE A 155 -42.18 -14.28 -16.25
N LYS A 156 -42.22 -13.62 -15.09
CA LYS A 156 -43.37 -12.83 -14.60
C LYS A 156 -42.88 -11.65 -13.70
N ASN A 157 -43.00 -10.44 -14.28
CA ASN A 157 -43.13 -9.02 -13.83
C ASN A 157 -43.01 -8.60 -12.32
N PRO A 158 -43.05 -7.28 -12.00
CA PRO A 158 -41.89 -6.43 -11.77
C PRO A 158 -41.81 -5.97 -10.30
N CYS A 159 -40.71 -6.24 -9.61
CA CYS A 159 -40.50 -5.68 -8.27
C CYS A 159 -39.70 -4.38 -8.36
N ARG A 160 -40.43 -3.28 -8.24
CA ARG A 160 -39.93 -1.93 -7.95
C ARG A 160 -39.33 -1.93 -6.54
N CYS A 161 -38.01 -1.85 -6.44
CA CYS A 161 -37.36 -1.42 -5.21
C CYS A 161 -36.46 -0.21 -5.51
N ASN A 162 -36.96 0.97 -5.16
CA ASN A 162 -36.12 2.16 -4.99
C ASN A 162 -35.12 1.86 -3.87
N LYS A 163 -33.88 1.53 -4.22
CA LYS A 163 -32.77 1.64 -3.28
C LYS A 163 -32.18 3.04 -3.44
N PRO A 164 -31.95 3.79 -2.34
CA PRO A 164 -31.32 5.10 -2.43
C PRO A 164 -29.94 4.91 -3.05
N GLN A 165 -29.73 5.55 -4.22
CA GLN A 165 -28.42 5.64 -4.82
C GLN A 165 -27.54 6.42 -3.84
N LYS A 166 -26.62 5.74 -3.15
CA LYS A 166 -25.56 6.43 -2.42
C LYS A 166 -24.79 7.24 -3.44
N GLU A 167 -24.91 8.54 -3.30
CA GLU A 167 -24.29 9.56 -4.13
C GLU A 167 -22.80 9.23 -4.30
N LYS A 168 -22.38 8.99 -5.55
CA LYS A 168 -20.98 8.70 -5.88
C LYS A 168 -20.17 9.94 -5.51
N LYS A 169 -19.44 9.90 -4.39
CA LYS A 169 -18.50 10.97 -4.02
C LYS A 169 -17.42 11.03 -5.10
N ARG A 170 -17.57 11.96 -6.02
CA ARG A 170 -16.56 12.35 -7.00
C ARG A 170 -15.44 13.03 -6.22
N VAL A 171 -14.34 12.31 -5.97
CA VAL A 171 -13.17 12.90 -5.31
C VAL A 171 -12.34 13.62 -6.36
N THR A 172 -12.65 14.90 -6.58
CA THR A 172 -11.81 15.83 -7.33
C THR A 172 -10.80 16.46 -6.38
N PHE A 173 -9.50 16.18 -6.57
CA PHE A 173 -8.44 16.86 -5.84
C PHE A 173 -8.04 18.14 -6.59
N GLN A 174 -8.18 19.29 -5.93
CA GLN A 174 -7.56 20.53 -6.38
C GLN A 174 -6.04 20.42 -6.15
N LEU A 175 -5.27 20.59 -7.22
CA LEU A 175 -3.81 20.45 -7.27
C LEU A 175 -3.16 21.79 -6.92
N ASP A 176 -2.52 21.91 -5.76
CA ASP A 176 -1.55 22.98 -5.51
C ASP A 176 -0.12 22.41 -5.53
N SER A 177 0.65 22.88 -6.50
CA SER A 177 1.94 22.31 -6.94
C SER A 177 3.12 22.49 -5.97
N ASN A 178 2.92 23.21 -4.85
CA ASN A 178 4.00 23.65 -3.97
C ASN A 178 3.78 23.32 -2.48
N ASP A 179 2.86 22.40 -2.17
CA ASP A 179 2.57 22.12 -0.76
C ASP A 179 3.60 21.21 -0.11
N SER A 180 4.54 21.81 0.64
CA SER A 180 5.46 21.11 1.54
C SER A 180 4.71 20.21 2.55
N SER A 181 3.43 20.48 2.82
CA SER A 181 2.57 19.64 3.64
C SER A 181 2.20 18.33 2.96
N TYR A 182 2.09 18.26 1.62
CA TYR A 182 1.72 17.04 0.90
C TYR A 182 2.75 15.93 1.12
N THR A 183 4.04 16.22 0.91
CA THR A 183 5.09 15.23 1.12
C THR A 183 5.14 14.79 2.59
N ARG A 184 4.90 15.71 3.54
CA ARG A 184 4.78 15.35 4.97
C ARG A 184 3.55 14.51 5.28
N PHE A 185 2.42 14.82 4.66
CA PHE A 185 1.16 14.09 4.80
C PHE A 185 1.32 12.66 4.29
N VAL A 186 1.83 12.50 3.06
CA VAL A 186 2.08 11.17 2.47
C VAL A 186 3.18 10.43 3.23
N ALA A 187 4.24 11.12 3.66
CA ALA A 187 5.24 10.53 4.56
C ALA A 187 4.60 10.09 5.90
N GLY A 188 3.65 10.85 6.43
CA GLY A 188 2.86 10.51 7.61
C GLY A 188 2.00 9.26 7.40
N LEU A 189 1.29 9.17 6.26
CA LEU A 189 0.54 7.97 5.87
C LEU A 189 1.47 6.76 5.72
N ALA A 190 2.61 6.96 5.05
CA ALA A 190 3.64 5.96 4.87
C ALA A 190 4.18 5.46 6.22
N GLN A 191 4.50 6.35 7.16
CA GLN A 191 4.97 6.03 8.51
C GLN A 191 3.90 5.32 9.35
N ALA A 192 2.64 5.77 9.30
CA ALA A 192 1.52 5.12 9.99
C ALA A 192 1.33 3.68 9.50
N ARG A 193 1.47 3.42 8.19
CA ARG A 193 1.45 2.06 7.64
C ARG A 193 2.65 1.21 8.10
N ARG A 194 3.85 1.80 8.22
CA ARG A 194 5.02 1.09 8.78
C ARG A 194 4.74 0.61 10.22
N ARG A 195 4.18 1.48 11.06
CA ARG A 195 3.83 1.13 12.45
C ARG A 195 2.81 0.00 12.54
N ARG A 196 1.77 0.00 11.70
CA ARG A 196 0.79 -1.12 11.65
C ARG A 196 1.44 -2.44 11.27
N ILE A 197 2.36 -2.44 10.30
CA ILE A 197 3.07 -3.67 9.88
C ILE A 197 4.00 -4.17 10.98
N ASN A 198 4.81 -3.29 11.58
CA ASN A 198 5.73 -3.66 12.64
C ASN A 198 5.00 -4.13 13.93
N ASN A 199 3.77 -3.65 14.16
CA ASN A 199 2.94 -4.14 15.26
C ASN A 199 2.22 -5.45 14.91
N SER A 200 1.96 -5.72 13.63
CA SER A 200 1.37 -6.98 13.16
C SER A 200 2.32 -8.17 13.20
N SER A 201 3.64 -7.94 13.33
CA SER A 201 4.65 -8.99 13.58
C SER A 201 4.77 -9.41 15.04
N MET A 202 4.00 -8.83 15.97
CA MET A 202 3.86 -9.32 17.34
C MET A 202 2.61 -10.22 17.49
N ILE A 203 2.54 -11.31 16.74
CA ILE A 203 1.75 -12.46 17.18
C ILE A 203 2.64 -13.23 18.16
N ARG A 204 2.32 -13.12 19.46
CA ARG A 204 2.96 -13.93 20.50
C ARG A 204 2.81 -15.42 20.14
N PRO A 205 3.85 -16.26 20.27
CA PRO A 205 3.67 -17.69 20.10
C PRO A 205 2.67 -18.19 21.14
N VAL A 206 1.64 -18.88 20.66
CA VAL A 206 0.74 -19.69 21.49
C VAL A 206 1.61 -20.70 22.21
N ALA A 207 1.67 -20.61 23.54
CA ALA A 207 2.30 -21.63 24.35
C ALA A 207 1.54 -22.94 24.14
N GLN A 208 2.23 -23.95 23.61
CA GLN A 208 1.75 -25.32 23.62
C GLN A 208 1.76 -25.82 25.07
N GLU A 209 0.59 -25.91 25.68
CA GLU A 209 0.41 -26.82 26.82
C GLU A 209 0.44 -28.25 26.29
N SER A 210 1.57 -28.91 26.51
CA SER A 210 1.67 -30.38 26.49
C SER A 210 1.82 -30.82 27.94
N GLY A 211 0.87 -31.64 28.39
CA GLY A 211 0.62 -31.88 29.80
C GLY A 211 1.56 -32.88 30.47
N THR A 212 1.30 -33.12 31.76
CA THR A 212 1.14 -34.45 32.35
C THR A 212 0.72 -34.30 33.81
N ASN A 213 -0.37 -34.99 34.17
CA ASN A 213 -0.72 -35.27 35.56
C ASN A 213 0.34 -36.19 36.17
N ARG A 214 0.76 -35.91 37.41
CA ARG A 214 1.02 -36.92 38.45
C ARG A 214 1.15 -36.27 39.82
N THR A 215 0.68 -37.03 40.80
CA THR A 215 0.43 -36.75 42.20
C THR A 215 1.71 -36.59 43.02
N ASP A 216 1.70 -35.77 44.07
CA ASP A 216 1.75 -36.24 45.46
C ASP A 216 1.86 -35.06 46.44
N SER A 217 1.34 -35.34 47.63
CA SER A 217 1.06 -34.51 48.79
C SER A 217 2.27 -34.16 49.66
N ASN A 218 2.07 -33.10 50.45
CA ASN A 218 2.59 -32.80 51.80
C ASN A 218 3.79 -31.84 52.01
N ASP A 219 3.51 -30.89 52.92
CA ASP A 219 4.35 -30.30 53.97
C ASP A 219 5.54 -29.40 53.58
N HIS A 220 5.92 -28.34 54.29
CA HIS A 220 5.39 -27.43 55.33
C HIS A 220 6.48 -26.33 55.44
N ASP A 221 6.17 -25.19 56.08
CA ASP A 221 7.13 -24.20 56.61
C ASP A 221 7.89 -23.30 55.59
N THR A 222 8.06 -21.99 55.74
CA THR A 222 7.88 -21.06 56.88
C THR A 222 7.52 -19.65 56.38
N THR A 223 6.70 -18.97 57.16
CA THR A 223 6.51 -17.52 57.33
C THR A 223 7.85 -16.78 57.48
N GLU A 224 8.05 -15.48 57.21
CA GLU A 224 7.46 -14.36 57.96
C GLU A 224 8.06 -12.98 57.57
N ILE A 225 7.25 -11.93 57.80
CA ILE A 225 7.51 -10.51 58.14
C ILE A 225 7.95 -9.48 57.08
N ILE A 226 7.07 -8.47 57.00
CA ILE A 226 7.15 -7.16 56.36
C ILE A 226 7.59 -6.16 57.45
N ASP A 227 8.58 -5.30 57.18
CA ASP A 227 8.87 -4.14 58.05
C ASP A 227 8.63 -2.82 57.29
N LEU A 228 7.91 -1.92 57.97
CA LEU A 228 7.39 -0.63 57.54
C LEU A 228 7.94 0.45 58.49
N THR A 229 9.13 0.98 58.24
CA THR A 229 9.59 2.30 58.72
C THR A 229 10.72 2.72 57.77
N GLY A 230 10.71 3.86 57.09
CA GLY A 230 10.53 5.22 57.58
C GLY A 230 11.84 5.98 57.30
N GLY A 231 11.88 6.86 56.30
CA GLY A 231 13.08 7.67 56.06
C GLY A 231 13.09 8.47 54.76
N ARG A 232 12.53 9.68 54.80
CA ARG A 232 12.83 10.75 53.83
C ARG A 232 14.24 11.29 54.11
N LEU A 233 15.09 11.40 53.09
CA LEU A 233 16.16 12.41 53.06
C LEU A 233 16.33 12.97 51.64
N ASN A 234 16.10 14.29 51.55
CA ASN A 234 16.49 15.18 50.46
C ASN A 234 17.99 15.46 50.54
N VAL A 235 18.69 15.43 49.41
CA VAL A 235 19.87 16.28 49.11
C VAL A 235 20.05 16.24 47.58
N ALA A 236 19.65 17.28 46.85
CA ALA A 236 20.39 18.51 46.55
C ALA A 236 21.43 18.34 45.42
N PHE A 237 21.10 18.96 44.29
CA PHE A 237 21.97 19.34 43.17
C PHE A 237 23.11 20.25 43.64
N MET A 238 24.32 19.97 43.20
CA MET A 238 25.34 20.89 42.66
C MET A 238 26.73 20.27 42.87
N LEU A 239 27.38 19.90 41.76
CA LEU A 239 28.63 20.51 41.28
C LEU A 239 28.90 19.98 39.86
#